data_AF-A0A7X0C633-F1
#
_entry.id   AF-A0A7X0C633-F1
#
_cell.length_a   1.000
_cell.length_b   1.000
_cell.length_c   1.000
_cell.angle_alpha   90.00
_cell.angle_beta   90.00
_cell.angle_gamma   90.00
#
_symmetry.space_group_name_H-M   'P 1'
#
loop_
_entity.id
_entity.type
_entity.pdbx_description
1 polymer ?
#
loop_
_entity_poly.entity_id
_entity_poly.type
_entity_poly.pdbx_seq_one_letter_code
_entity_poly.pdbx_strand_id
1 'polypeptide(L)' 'MEVIVDQDKCTAGGLCVMAAPEVFDQRDEDGIVVLLDANPPAGHHEAVRGAVMICPAAAIRLKEDR' A
#
# COMPACT_ATOMS: atom_id res chain seq x y z
N MET A 1 9.49 -0.39 -9.81
CA MET A 1 9.22 -0.44 -8.36
C MET A 1 8.10 -1.43 -8.17
N GLU A 2 8.34 -2.45 -7.36
CA GLU A 2 7.36 -3.45 -6.97
C GLU A 2 6.85 -3.13 -5.56
N VAL A 3 5.53 -3.10 -5.38
CA VAL A 3 4.85 -2.92 -4.11
C VAL A 3 4.49 -4.29 -3.55
N ILE A 4 4.79 -4.50 -2.27
CA ILE A 4 4.54 -5.75 -1.57
C ILE A 4 3.72 -5.45 -0.31
N VAL A 5 2.65 -6.21 -0.10
CA VAL A 5 1.75 -6.07 1.05
C VAL A 5 1.75 -7.37 1.85
N ASP A 6 1.98 -7.25 3.16
CA ASP A 6 1.88 -8.31 4.15
C ASP A 6 0.55 -8.12 4.91
N GLN A 7 -0.47 -8.84 4.47
CA GLN A 7 -1.83 -8.70 5.02
C GLN A 7 -1.94 -9.19 6.47
N ASP A 8 -1.10 -10.13 6.90
CA ASP A 8 -1.09 -10.64 8.27
C ASP A 8 -0.65 -9.58 9.28
N LYS A 9 0.11 -8.58 8.83
CA LYS A 9 0.50 -7.42 9.64
C LYS A 9 -0.53 -6.30 9.62
N CYS A 10 -1.43 -6.27 8.65
CA CYS A 10 -2.32 -5.12 8.48
C CYS A 10 -3.27 -4.96 9.68
N THR A 11 -3.37 -3.73 10.20
CA THR A 11 -4.25 -3.38 11.32
C THR A 11 -5.50 -2.61 10.87
N ALA A 12 -5.91 -2.75 9.61
CA ALA A 12 -7.08 -2.10 9.01
C ALA A 12 -7.15 -0.56 9.17
N GLY A 13 -6.00 0.13 9.18
CA GLY A 13 -5.95 1.57 9.47
C GLY A 13 -6.35 2.53 8.34
N GLY A 14 -6.55 2.06 7.10
CA GLY A 14 -7.02 2.87 5.95
C GLY A 14 -6.07 3.95 5.41
N LEU A 15 -4.94 4.21 6.07
CA LEU A 15 -4.02 5.29 5.67
C LEU A 15 -3.40 5.09 4.27
N CYS A 16 -3.20 3.85 3.85
CA CYS A 16 -2.68 3.56 2.51
C CYS A 16 -3.65 3.98 1.40
N VAL A 17 -4.94 3.71 1.56
CA VAL A 17 -6.00 4.13 0.62
C VAL A 17 -6.14 5.65 0.61
N MET A 18 -6.04 6.29 1.78
CA MET A 18 -6.06 7.76 1.87
C MET A 18 -4.89 8.42 1.12
N ALA A 19 -3.72 7.77 1.12
CA ALA A 19 -2.52 8.30 0.48
C ALA A 19 -2.43 7.98 -1.02
N ALA A 20 -2.88 6.81 -1.45
CA ALA A 20 -2.79 6.34 -2.83
C ALA A 20 -3.98 5.43 -3.18
N PRO A 21 -5.20 5.98 -3.32
CA PRO A 21 -6.41 5.21 -3.58
C PRO A 21 -6.40 4.50 -4.95
N GLU A 22 -5.55 4.92 -5.87
CA GLU A 22 -5.37 4.26 -7.17
C GLU A 22 -4.50 2.99 -7.08
N VAL A 23 -3.81 2.76 -5.95
CA VAL A 23 -2.88 1.63 -5.76
C VAL A 23 -3.31 0.70 -4.63
N PHE A 24 -3.98 1.23 -3.61
CA PHE A 24 -4.48 0.47 -2.47
C PHE A 24 -5.98 0.62 -2.32
N ASP A 25 -6.61 -0.45 -1.85
CA ASP A 25 -8.00 -0.48 -1.41
C ASP A 25 -8.10 -1.21 -0.06
N GLN A 26 -9.30 -1.32 0.50
CA GLN A 26 -9.59 -2.14 1.67
C GLN A 26 -10.68 -3.15 1.33
N ARG A 27 -10.52 -4.39 1.82
CA ARG A 27 -11.60 -5.38 1.78
C ARG A 27 -12.78 -4.89 2.62
N ASP A 28 -13.98 -5.04 2.08
CA ASP A 28 -15.21 -4.65 2.77
C ASP A 28 -15.46 -5.45 4.05
N GLU A 29 -14.99 -6.71 4.11
CA GLU A 29 -15.31 -7.61 5.23
C GLU A 29 -14.50 -7.34 6.50
N ASP A 30 -13.22 -6.96 6.37
CA ASP A 30 -12.29 -6.85 7.50
C ASP A 30 -11.40 -5.58 7.46
N GLY A 31 -11.55 -4.74 6.44
CA GLY A 31 -10.75 -3.53 6.28
C GLY A 31 -9.27 -3.78 5.99
N ILE A 32 -8.86 -5.04 5.74
CA ILE A 32 -7.48 -5.36 5.41
C ILE A 32 -7.15 -4.81 4.03
N VAL A 33 -5.95 -4.25 3.92
CA VAL A 33 -5.47 -3.66 2.66
C VAL A 33 -5.47 -4.68 1.52
N VAL A 34 -5.95 -4.23 0.37
CA VAL A 34 -5.83 -4.90 -0.92
C VAL A 34 -4.88 -4.08 -1.78
N LEU A 35 -3.93 -4.75 -2.43
CA LEU A 35 -3.05 -4.13 -3.42
C LEU A 35 -3.71 -4.21 -4.79
N LEU A 36 -4.07 -3.08 -5.38
CA LEU A 36 -4.71 -3.00 -6.70
C LEU A 36 -3.69 -3.15 -7.83
N ASP A 37 -2.52 -2.54 -7.67
CA ASP A 37 -1.42 -2.61 -8.63
C ASP A 37 -0.08 -2.78 -7.92
N ALA A 38 0.57 -3.93 -8.16
CA ALA A 38 1.89 -4.21 -7.60
C ALA A 38 3.02 -3.47 -8.32
N ASN A 39 2.80 -2.93 -9.51
CA ASN A 39 3.80 -2.21 -10.31
C ASN A 39 3.21 -0.88 -10.81
N PRO A 40 2.83 0.04 -9.89
CA PRO A 40 2.15 1.26 -10.27
C PRO A 40 3.02 2.13 -11.18
N PRO A 41 2.43 2.90 -12.11
CA PRO A 41 3.16 3.81 -12.98
C PRO A 41 3.84 4.93 -12.17
N ALA A 42 4.87 5.54 -12.76
CA ALA A 42 5.73 6.52 -12.09
C ALA A 42 4.99 7.69 -11.42
N GLY A 43 3.83 8.08 -11.96
CA GLY A 43 2.98 9.14 -11.38
C GLY A 43 2.45 8.83 -9.97
N HIS A 44 2.36 7.56 -9.58
CA HIS A 44 1.90 7.16 -8.24
C HIS A 44 3.04 6.81 -7.27
N HIS A 45 4.30 6.81 -7.72
CA HIS A 45 5.43 6.34 -6.89
C HIS A 45 5.62 7.18 -5.61
N GLU A 46 5.42 8.49 -5.68
CA GLU A 46 5.52 9.36 -4.49
C GLU A 46 4.42 9.06 -3.48
N ALA A 47 3.17 8.95 -3.94
CA ALA A 47 2.02 8.61 -3.11
C ALA A 47 2.20 7.23 -2.44
N VAL A 48 2.71 6.25 -3.18
CA VAL A 48 3.01 4.90 -2.69
C VAL A 48 4.15 4.91 -1.65
N ARG A 49 5.21 5.68 -1.86
CA ARG A 49 6.25 5.89 -0.83
C ARG A 49 5.67 6.54 0.42
N GLY A 50 4.76 7.50 0.27
CA GLY A 50 4.01 8.10 1.37
C GLY A 50 3.20 7.06 2.14
N ALA A 51 2.43 6.22 1.44
CA ALA A 51 1.64 5.13 2.04
C ALA A 51 2.48 4.16 2.87
N VAL A 52 3.69 3.83 2.41
CA VAL A 52 4.65 2.99 3.14
C VAL A 52 5.09 3.66 4.45
N MET A 53 5.43 4.95 4.38
CA MET A 53 5.92 5.72 5.53
C MET A 53 4.87 5.92 6.63
N ILE A 54 3.60 6.04 6.26
CA ILE A 54 2.50 6.27 7.21
C ILE A 54 1.83 4.97 7.70
N CYS A 55 2.21 3.81 7.15
CA CYS A 55 1.62 2.54 7.55
C CYS A 55 2.02 2.18 9.00
N PRO A 56 1.08 2.18 9.97
CA PRO A 56 1.41 1.99 11.38
C PRO A 56 1.93 0.58 11.69
N ALA A 57 1.57 -0.39 10.85
CA ALA A 57 1.92 -1.78 11.03
C ALA A 57 3.14 -2.23 10.20
N ALA A 58 3.74 -1.32 9.43
CA ALA A 58 4.80 -1.63 8.47
C ALA A 58 4.45 -2.82 7.54
N ALA A 59 3.18 -2.89 7.12
CA ALA A 59 2.64 -3.95 6.27
C ALA A 59 3.02 -3.79 4.79
N ILE A 60 3.46 -2.60 4.37
CA ILE A 60 3.75 -2.27 2.96
C ILE A 60 5.26 -2.12 2.79
N ARG A 61 5.83 -2.74 1.77
CA ARG A 61 7.25 -2.68 1.40
C ARG A 61 7.40 -2.36 -0.08
N LEU A 62 8.50 -1.71 -0.43
CA LEU A 62 8.88 -1.44 -1.81
C LEU A 62 10.16 -2.18 -2.15
N LYS A 63 10.20 -2.74 -3.36
CA LYS A 63 11.42 -3.24 -3.97
C LYS A 63 11.71 -2.38 -5.21
N GLU A 64 12.85 -1.70 -5.18
CA GLU A 64 13.35 -0.95 -6.32
C GLU A 64 14.31 -1.84 -7.10
N ASP A 65 14.09 -1.97 -8.41
CA ASP A 65 15.05 -2.64 -9.29
C ASP A 65 16.26 -1.71 -9.42
N ARG A 66 17.43 -2.24 -9.09
CA ARG A 66 18.70 -1.52 -9.00
C ARG A 66 19.41 -1.44 -10.34
#